data_AF-A0AAV7Z7D9-F1
#
_entry.id   AF-A0AAV7Z7D9-F1
#
_cell.length_a   1.000
_cell.length_b   1.000
_cell.length_c   1.000
_cell.angle_alpha   90.00
_cell.angle_beta   90.00
_cell.angle_gamma   90.00
#
_symmetry.space_group_name_H-M   'P 1'
#
loop_
_entity.id
_entity.type
_entity.pdbx_description
1 polymer ?
#
loop_
_entity_poly.entity_id
_entity_poly.type
_entity_poly.pdbx_seq_one_letter_code
_entity_poly.pdbx_strand_id
1 'polypeptide(L)'
;MEVLKYDESHNEIWKKLISQQRDGPVRFEQEGRNTYQRDFDRILFSNYFRRMQQKTQVFPLNLNTLVHNRMTHSFETSTVGRSLGQLVKQVLKNSIDPQNSELIGLIDQIDSIVCASCLAHDLGNPPFGHLGEDKKGKILFPKLSQEQENEKIPKEFEGLEELVIKDCAKKQNFVSQGDEKADYLYFDGNANTFRIIASQYGKRRGLYLSYSTIASTVKYPWGTKECEQKHSKSSVQKSEIKNKKAEKLSPYRSFRQRKIRHKKSGYFERDREIFEKIFTKLNLKGEDGFYRHPLSFLVEAADDICYHVMDMEDAFKIEIIQDTQATEQYENLHQESQKIISSFERLNQKFSTKETGKSNKNSSTGMGTTNSQNDNENNRDKNENEKENKNGNSIKNIQKIKLTQQITSTKQSPKNKHEEDSRWRKNNMDIDHHISKKRAILINDLIWVAYYQFCYKYTEIMEHKFFDNLLDSAFEEYKIRTKKKKSSWELFQEFSRENIYRGDSLLKIGINGKIILSEILRFFYTAWSECKPIKKEIQEILPIQFFPMIKQNKNIFSQNNDLPLTYILDFISQMDDFYAFELYQKIVGEKLQNSPTKILFD
;
A
#
# COMPACT_ATOMS: atom_id res chain seq x y z
N MET A 1 -1.03 6.52 32.35
CA MET A 1 -0.68 6.41 30.92
C MET A 1 0.53 5.52 30.80
N GLU A 2 0.60 4.47 29.97
CA GLU A 2 -0.35 3.64 29.22
C GLU A 2 0.52 2.59 28.50
N VAL A 3 -0.07 1.66 27.73
CA VAL A 3 0.63 0.79 26.75
C VAL A 3 1.66 1.58 25.89
N LEU A 4 1.46 2.89 25.71
CA LEU A 4 2.42 3.85 25.17
C LEU A 4 3.49 4.25 26.22
N LYS A 5 4.73 3.78 26.04
CA LYS A 5 5.88 4.21 26.84
C LYS A 5 6.49 5.50 26.30
N TYR A 6 5.84 6.62 26.59
CA TYR A 6 6.34 7.96 26.25
C TYR A 6 7.46 8.38 27.21
N ASP A 7 8.40 9.19 26.69
CA ASP A 7 9.55 9.75 27.41
C ASP A 7 9.77 11.17 26.88
N GLU A 8 10.15 12.10 27.76
CA GLU A 8 10.31 13.52 27.39
C GLU A 8 11.36 13.76 26.30
N SER A 9 12.36 12.88 26.16
CA SER A 9 13.34 12.98 25.06
C SER A 9 12.69 12.84 23.67
N HIS A 10 11.49 12.23 23.58
CA HIS A 10 10.73 12.14 22.34
C HIS A 10 10.14 13.48 21.90
N ASN A 11 10.06 14.49 22.77
CA ASN A 11 9.54 15.82 22.42
C ASN A 11 10.33 16.43 21.26
N GLU A 12 11.66 16.42 21.37
CA GLU A 12 12.54 16.99 20.35
C GLU A 12 12.55 16.16 19.07
N ILE A 13 12.35 14.84 19.17
CA ILE A 13 12.21 13.97 18.00
C ILE A 13 10.94 14.35 17.23
N TRP A 14 9.78 14.46 17.90
CA TRP A 14 8.53 14.83 17.24
C TRP A 14 8.55 16.23 16.62
N LYS A 15 9.21 17.21 17.27
CA LYS A 15 9.41 18.55 16.68
C LYS A 15 10.17 18.50 15.35
N LYS A 16 11.09 17.54 15.17
CA LYS A 16 11.80 17.33 13.89
C LYS A 16 10.99 16.53 12.88
N LEU A 17 10.27 15.51 13.33
CA LEU A 17 9.45 14.65 12.48
C LEU A 17 8.27 15.39 11.86
N ILE A 18 7.69 16.37 12.56
CA ILE A 18 6.56 17.18 12.10
C ILE A 18 7.07 18.52 11.56
N SER A 19 7.58 18.50 10.33
CA SER A 19 8.10 19.64 9.59
C SER A 19 7.16 20.08 8.48
N GLN A 20 6.91 21.38 8.43
CA GLN A 20 6.15 22.02 7.36
C GLN A 20 7.01 22.38 6.13
N GLN A 21 8.33 22.11 6.20
CA GLN A 21 9.29 22.45 5.14
C GLN A 21 8.93 21.76 3.82
N ARG A 22 9.15 22.48 2.71
CA ARG A 22 8.89 22.03 1.33
C ARG A 22 9.94 22.61 0.40
N ASP A 23 10.21 21.93 -0.70
CA ASP A 23 11.06 22.48 -1.74
C ASP A 23 10.22 23.18 -2.81
N GLY A 24 9.94 24.46 -2.68
CA GLY A 24 9.16 25.23 -3.66
C GLY A 24 9.22 26.73 -3.35
N PRO A 25 8.59 27.59 -4.17
CA PRO A 25 8.55 29.02 -3.87
C PRO A 25 7.86 29.24 -2.52
N VAL A 26 8.56 29.95 -1.63
CA VAL A 26 8.02 30.38 -0.33
C VAL A 26 6.80 31.25 -0.63
N ARG A 27 5.61 30.73 -0.34
CA ARG A 27 4.38 31.51 -0.36
C ARG A 27 4.01 31.80 1.09
N PHE A 28 3.61 33.04 1.37
CA PHE A 28 3.12 33.46 2.67
C PHE A 28 2.12 32.44 3.22
N GLU A 29 2.28 32.08 4.49
CA GLU A 29 1.30 31.30 5.22
C GLU A 29 -0.01 32.07 5.21
N GLN A 30 -1.07 31.46 4.66
CA GLN A 30 -2.41 31.99 4.78
C GLN A 30 -2.99 31.44 6.08
N GLU A 31 -3.42 32.34 6.97
CA GLU A 31 -4.13 31.97 8.19
C GLU A 31 -5.36 31.12 7.85
N GLY A 32 -5.58 30.04 8.61
CA GLY A 32 -6.81 29.25 8.58
C GLY A 32 -6.77 27.91 7.84
N ARG A 33 -5.75 27.59 7.02
CA ARG A 33 -5.64 26.26 6.37
C ARG A 33 -4.37 25.52 6.79
N ASN A 34 -4.55 24.37 7.43
CA ASN A 34 -3.48 23.47 7.83
C ASN A 34 -2.58 23.06 6.64
N THR A 35 -1.27 23.16 6.80
CA THR A 35 -0.24 22.79 5.82
C THR A 35 -0.41 21.37 5.26
N TYR A 36 -0.82 20.41 6.08
CA TYR A 36 -0.98 19.01 5.69
C TYR A 36 -2.33 18.73 5.03
N GLN A 37 -3.37 19.52 5.35
CA GLN A 37 -4.60 19.53 4.55
C GLN A 37 -4.30 20.01 3.13
N ARG A 38 -3.46 21.04 2.98
CA ARG A 38 -3.00 21.49 1.65
C ARG A 38 -2.23 20.39 0.90
N ASP A 39 -1.52 19.51 1.60
CA ASP A 39 -0.89 18.34 0.97
C ASP A 39 -1.93 17.37 0.42
N PHE A 40 -2.93 17.03 1.23
CA PHE A 40 -4.07 16.22 0.81
C PHE A 40 -4.72 16.81 -0.45
N ASP A 41 -5.02 18.10 -0.46
CA ASP A 41 -5.66 18.76 -1.61
C ASP A 41 -4.76 18.75 -2.85
N ARG A 42 -3.45 19.00 -2.70
CA ARG A 42 -2.50 18.94 -3.83
C ARG A 42 -2.46 17.55 -4.45
N ILE A 43 -2.52 16.50 -3.63
CA ILE A 43 -2.59 15.12 -4.10
C ILE A 43 -3.93 14.89 -4.80
N LEU A 44 -5.06 15.16 -4.13
CA LEU A 44 -6.41 14.94 -4.64
C LEU A 44 -6.67 15.62 -5.99
N PHE A 45 -6.24 16.87 -6.14
CA PHE A 45 -6.41 17.63 -7.39
C PHE A 45 -5.32 17.37 -8.44
N SER A 46 -4.33 16.51 -8.16
CA SER A 46 -3.29 16.19 -9.12
C SER A 46 -3.78 15.30 -10.27
N ASN A 47 -3.18 15.44 -11.44
CA ASN A 47 -3.44 14.52 -12.55
C ASN A 47 -2.96 13.10 -12.24
N TYR A 48 -1.95 12.95 -11.37
CA TYR A 48 -1.48 11.65 -10.90
C TYR A 48 -2.60 10.90 -10.16
N PHE A 49 -3.29 11.59 -9.25
CA PHE A 49 -4.41 11.00 -8.50
C PHE A 49 -5.59 10.69 -9.43
N ARG A 50 -5.95 11.61 -10.34
CA ARG A 50 -7.04 11.39 -11.32
C ARG A 50 -6.86 10.13 -12.15
N ARG A 51 -5.62 9.84 -12.60
CA ARG A 51 -5.32 8.64 -13.40
C ARG A 51 -5.54 7.33 -12.66
N MET A 52 -5.52 7.33 -11.32
CA MET A 52 -5.78 6.12 -10.54
C MET A 52 -7.21 5.60 -10.70
N GLN A 53 -8.16 6.42 -11.18
CA GLN A 53 -9.52 5.98 -11.48
C GLN A 53 -9.55 4.91 -12.59
N GLN A 54 -8.62 4.98 -13.53
CA GLN A 54 -8.50 4.06 -14.66
C GLN A 54 -7.35 3.05 -14.48
N LYS A 55 -6.89 2.85 -13.24
CA LYS A 55 -5.93 1.80 -12.89
C LYS A 55 -6.62 0.72 -12.09
N THR A 56 -6.42 -0.52 -12.51
CA THR A 56 -6.87 -1.71 -11.78
C THR A 56 -6.16 -1.79 -10.43
N GLN A 57 -6.93 -2.03 -9.37
CA GLN A 57 -6.39 -2.39 -8.05
C GLN A 57 -6.04 -3.88 -8.05
N VAL A 58 -7.06 -4.75 -7.97
CA VAL A 58 -6.95 -6.21 -8.09
C VAL A 58 -7.74 -6.73 -9.28
N PHE A 59 -9.01 -6.36 -9.40
CA PHE A 59 -9.88 -6.87 -10.46
C PHE A 59 -10.05 -5.86 -11.60
N PRO A 60 -10.22 -6.34 -12.85
CA PRO A 60 -10.48 -5.47 -13.99
C PRO A 60 -11.64 -4.53 -13.79
N LEU A 61 -11.47 -3.31 -14.29
CA LEU A 61 -12.46 -2.23 -14.20
C LEU A 61 -13.77 -2.53 -14.95
N ASN A 62 -13.80 -3.51 -15.85
CA ASN A 62 -14.96 -3.84 -16.66
C ASN A 62 -15.88 -4.91 -16.06
N LEU A 63 -15.53 -5.51 -14.91
CA LEU A 63 -16.32 -6.60 -14.32
C LEU A 63 -17.54 -6.09 -13.55
N ASN A 64 -17.37 -5.06 -12.72
CA ASN A 64 -18.45 -4.47 -11.94
C ASN A 64 -18.06 -3.04 -11.53
N THR A 65 -18.97 -2.08 -11.68
CA THR A 65 -18.75 -0.67 -11.31
C THR A 65 -18.52 -0.45 -9.81
N LEU A 66 -18.91 -1.41 -8.97
CA LEU A 66 -18.77 -1.35 -7.52
C LEU A 66 -17.45 -1.93 -6.99
N VAL A 67 -16.60 -2.45 -7.88
CA VAL A 67 -15.25 -2.90 -7.55
C VAL A 67 -14.34 -1.69 -7.42
N HIS A 68 -13.44 -1.73 -6.44
CA HIS A 68 -12.52 -0.65 -6.19
C HIS A 68 -11.46 -0.56 -7.29
N ASN A 69 -11.24 0.65 -7.77
CA ASN A 69 -10.03 1.01 -8.53
C ASN A 69 -8.97 1.57 -7.56
N ARG A 70 -7.78 1.90 -8.06
CA ARG A 70 -6.70 2.44 -7.20
C ARG A 70 -7.08 3.75 -6.53
N MET A 71 -7.93 4.56 -7.16
CA MET A 71 -8.39 5.83 -6.59
C MET A 71 -9.31 5.60 -5.40
N THR A 72 -10.32 4.74 -5.54
CA THR A 72 -11.25 4.45 -4.44
C THR A 72 -10.52 3.74 -3.30
N HIS A 73 -9.63 2.79 -3.59
CA HIS A 73 -8.75 2.15 -2.59
C HIS A 73 -7.94 3.19 -1.81
N SER A 74 -7.22 4.08 -2.52
CA SER A 74 -6.41 5.12 -1.88
C SER A 74 -7.23 6.11 -1.06
N PHE A 75 -8.45 6.41 -1.52
CA PHE A 75 -9.37 7.29 -0.81
C PHE A 75 -9.85 6.65 0.48
N GLU A 76 -10.30 5.40 0.46
CA GLU A 76 -10.74 4.68 1.65
C GLU A 76 -9.57 4.44 2.63
N THR A 77 -8.39 4.10 2.11
CA THR A 77 -7.13 4.00 2.89
C THR A 77 -6.80 5.31 3.60
N SER A 78 -7.07 6.45 2.96
CA SER A 78 -6.89 7.77 3.61
C SER A 78 -7.83 7.98 4.79
N THR A 79 -9.06 7.45 4.72
CA THR A 79 -10.02 7.55 5.82
C THR A 79 -9.65 6.66 7.01
N VAL A 80 -9.19 5.42 6.76
CA VAL A 80 -8.65 4.52 7.79
C VAL A 80 -7.41 5.13 8.43
N GLY A 81 -6.50 5.67 7.62
CA GLY A 81 -5.30 6.36 8.08
C GLY A 81 -5.61 7.58 8.95
N ARG A 82 -6.63 8.38 8.58
CA ARG A 82 -7.10 9.50 9.40
C ARG A 82 -7.57 9.05 10.78
N SER A 83 -8.36 7.97 10.86
CA SER A 83 -8.82 7.41 12.14
C SER A 83 -7.65 6.93 12.99
N LEU A 84 -6.69 6.21 12.42
CA LEU A 84 -5.45 5.80 13.13
C LEU A 84 -4.66 7.01 13.64
N GLY A 85 -4.49 8.03 12.81
CA GLY A 85 -3.80 9.26 13.20
C GLY A 85 -4.53 10.04 14.30
N GLN A 86 -5.87 10.02 14.32
CA GLN A 86 -6.67 10.63 15.40
C GLN A 86 -6.48 9.93 16.74
N LEU A 87 -6.45 8.58 16.75
CA LEU A 87 -6.19 7.82 17.97
C LEU A 87 -4.76 8.07 18.48
N VAL A 88 -3.77 8.01 17.59
CA VAL A 88 -2.35 8.22 17.94
C VAL A 88 -2.09 9.64 18.43
N LYS A 89 -2.68 10.67 17.81
CA LYS A 89 -2.47 12.05 18.27
C LYS A 89 -3.09 12.31 19.65
N GLN A 90 -4.23 11.70 19.96
CA GLN A 90 -4.86 11.84 21.27
C GLN A 90 -3.98 11.26 22.38
N VAL A 91 -3.47 10.03 22.20
CA VAL A 91 -2.61 9.40 23.22
C VAL A 91 -1.28 10.12 23.39
N LEU A 92 -0.69 10.63 22.28
CA LEU A 92 0.53 11.43 22.35
C LEU A 92 0.30 12.75 23.07
N LYS A 93 -0.79 13.48 22.77
CA LYS A 93 -1.13 14.74 23.45
C LYS A 93 -1.29 14.57 24.94
N ASN A 94 -1.95 13.50 25.38
CA ASN A 94 -2.11 13.21 26.79
C ASN A 94 -0.76 12.93 27.47
N SER A 95 0.22 12.42 26.73
CA SER A 95 1.54 12.07 27.25
C SER A 95 2.54 13.23 27.29
N ILE A 96 2.19 14.38 26.70
CA ILE A 96 3.03 15.58 26.62
C ILE A 96 2.64 16.57 27.72
N ASP A 97 3.61 17.31 28.26
CA ASP A 97 3.34 18.42 29.18
C ASP A 97 2.31 19.40 28.55
N PRO A 98 1.15 19.63 29.20
CA PRO A 98 0.15 20.59 28.73
C PRO A 98 0.69 22.01 28.45
N GLN A 99 1.82 22.40 29.06
CA GLN A 99 2.46 23.70 28.82
C GLN A 99 3.19 23.77 27.47
N ASN A 100 3.51 22.62 26.85
CA ASN A 100 4.19 22.56 25.56
C ASN A 100 3.20 22.74 24.39
N SER A 101 2.61 23.93 24.30
CA SER A 101 1.59 24.26 23.30
C SER A 101 2.11 24.14 21.86
N GLU A 102 3.39 24.38 21.63
CA GLU A 102 4.05 24.21 20.32
C GLU A 102 3.98 22.75 19.87
N LEU A 103 4.48 21.82 20.68
CA LEU A 103 4.48 20.40 20.33
C LEU A 103 3.06 19.85 20.24
N ILE A 104 2.16 20.26 21.14
CA ILE A 104 0.74 19.88 21.05
C ILE A 104 0.15 20.31 19.71
N GLY A 105 0.44 21.54 19.28
CA GLY A 105 0.01 22.07 17.98
C GLY A 105 0.55 21.28 16.78
N LEU A 106 1.79 20.77 16.87
CA LEU A 106 2.38 19.88 15.86
C LEU A 106 1.72 18.50 15.86
N ILE A 107 1.57 17.87 17.03
CA ILE A 107 0.95 16.54 17.19
C ILE A 107 -0.51 16.56 16.73
N ASP A 108 -1.23 17.67 16.91
CA ASP A 108 -2.60 17.84 16.43
C ASP A 108 -2.76 17.66 14.92
N GLN A 109 -1.66 17.75 14.17
CA GLN A 109 -1.60 17.61 12.71
C GLN A 109 -1.41 16.17 12.22
N ILE A 110 -1.11 15.21 13.10
CA ILE A 110 -0.73 13.83 12.73
C ILE A 110 -1.78 13.17 11.83
N ASP A 111 -3.07 13.31 12.14
CA ASP A 111 -4.15 12.73 11.35
C ASP A 111 -4.19 13.27 9.91
N SER A 112 -3.90 14.56 9.74
CA SER A 112 -3.82 15.19 8.41
C SER A 112 -2.60 14.69 7.63
N ILE A 113 -1.45 14.49 8.30
CA ILE A 113 -0.24 13.91 7.69
C ILE A 113 -0.50 12.49 7.22
N VAL A 114 -1.03 11.63 8.11
CA VAL A 114 -1.31 10.22 7.79
C VAL A 114 -2.35 10.12 6.68
N CYS A 115 -3.43 10.91 6.75
CA CYS A 115 -4.46 10.97 5.71
C CYS A 115 -3.88 11.33 4.33
N ALA A 116 -3.09 12.40 4.24
CA ALA A 116 -2.43 12.80 2.99
C ALA A 116 -1.44 11.72 2.50
N SER A 117 -0.68 11.11 3.41
CA SER A 117 0.31 10.10 3.07
C SER A 117 -0.34 8.81 2.53
N CYS A 118 -1.45 8.39 3.14
CA CYS A 118 -2.31 7.31 2.65
C CYS A 118 -2.93 7.65 1.29
N LEU A 119 -3.35 8.89 1.03
CA LEU A 119 -3.89 9.25 -0.27
C LEU A 119 -2.83 9.15 -1.39
N ALA A 120 -1.55 9.36 -1.06
CA ALA A 120 -0.44 9.37 -2.00
C ALA A 120 0.25 8.01 -2.22
N HIS A 121 0.04 7.02 -1.34
CA HIS A 121 0.89 5.82 -1.27
C HIS A 121 1.04 5.08 -2.60
N ASP A 122 -0.02 5.07 -3.40
CA ASP A 122 -0.15 4.26 -4.61
C ASP A 122 0.04 5.03 -5.93
N LEU A 123 0.42 6.31 -5.89
CA LEU A 123 0.53 7.18 -7.07
C LEU A 123 1.53 6.67 -8.12
N GLY A 124 2.60 6.00 -7.68
CA GLY A 124 3.71 5.56 -8.52
C GLY A 124 3.53 4.20 -9.18
N ASN A 125 2.47 3.46 -8.88
CA ASN A 125 2.27 2.14 -9.46
C ASN A 125 1.98 2.23 -10.97
N PRO A 126 2.56 1.35 -11.80
CA PRO A 126 2.32 1.32 -13.25
C PRO A 126 0.90 0.87 -13.61
N PRO A 127 0.52 0.97 -14.90
CA PRO A 127 -0.63 0.24 -15.42
C PRO A 127 -0.60 -1.25 -15.07
N PHE A 128 -1.77 -1.85 -14.88
CA PHE A 128 -1.95 -3.25 -14.49
C PHE A 128 -1.38 -3.59 -13.09
N GLY A 129 -0.95 -2.60 -12.31
CA GLY A 129 -0.59 -2.75 -10.90
C GLY A 129 0.46 -3.82 -10.63
N HIS A 130 0.32 -4.53 -9.49
CA HIS A 130 1.17 -5.67 -9.13
C HIS A 130 1.06 -6.85 -10.11
N LEU A 131 0.03 -6.89 -10.95
CA LEU A 131 -0.10 -7.91 -11.98
C LEU A 131 0.89 -7.66 -13.13
N GLY A 132 1.27 -6.39 -13.36
CA GLY A 132 2.39 -5.97 -14.22
C GLY A 132 3.77 -6.22 -13.59
N GLU A 133 3.84 -6.43 -12.28
CA GLU A 133 5.05 -6.77 -11.53
C GLU A 133 5.29 -8.31 -11.46
N ASP A 134 6.54 -8.78 -11.43
CA ASP A 134 6.88 -10.19 -11.24
C ASP A 134 6.71 -10.64 -9.76
N LYS A 135 6.95 -11.92 -9.47
CA LYS A 135 6.91 -12.50 -8.09
C LYS A 135 7.89 -11.82 -7.10
N LYS A 136 8.73 -10.91 -7.57
CA LYS A 136 9.68 -10.09 -6.80
C LYS A 136 9.27 -8.61 -6.75
N GLY A 137 8.15 -8.20 -7.35
CA GLY A 137 7.70 -6.81 -7.37
C GLY A 137 8.28 -5.99 -8.52
N LYS A 138 8.88 -6.63 -9.53
CA LYS A 138 9.54 -5.94 -10.65
C LYS A 138 8.59 -5.76 -11.80
N ILE A 139 8.37 -4.54 -12.28
CA ILE A 139 7.79 -4.37 -13.62
C ILE A 139 8.71 -5.11 -14.58
N LEU A 140 8.19 -6.18 -15.18
CA LEU A 140 8.93 -6.93 -16.19
C LEU A 140 9.01 -6.04 -17.42
N PHE A 141 10.10 -5.27 -17.52
CA PHE A 141 10.89 -5.41 -18.73
C PHE A 141 11.40 -6.84 -18.68
N PRO A 142 11.10 -7.70 -19.68
CA PRO A 142 11.45 -9.10 -19.64
C PRO A 142 12.91 -9.20 -19.22
N LYS A 143 13.18 -10.08 -18.25
CA LYS A 143 14.45 -10.32 -17.54
C LYS A 143 15.65 -9.61 -18.19
N LEU A 144 16.48 -8.92 -17.41
CA LEU A 144 17.85 -8.55 -17.79
C LEU A 144 18.85 -9.44 -17.04
N SER A 145 18.44 -10.66 -16.70
CA SER A 145 19.17 -11.59 -15.83
C SER A 145 19.00 -13.03 -16.31
N GLN A 146 20.13 -13.63 -16.70
CA GLN A 146 20.31 -14.93 -17.35
C GLN A 146 19.79 -16.19 -16.62
N GLU A 147 19.03 -16.11 -15.52
CA GLU A 147 18.70 -17.32 -14.74
C GLU A 147 17.22 -17.37 -14.33
N GLN A 148 16.44 -18.21 -15.02
CA GLN A 148 15.89 -19.47 -14.49
C GLN A 148 14.69 -19.96 -15.32
N GLU A 149 14.91 -21.12 -15.93
CA GLU A 149 14.08 -22.34 -16.01
C GLU A 149 12.56 -22.26 -15.70
N ASN A 150 11.80 -22.81 -16.66
CA ASN A 150 10.47 -23.45 -16.54
C ASN A 150 9.17 -22.64 -16.66
N GLU A 151 9.18 -21.34 -16.94
CA GLU A 151 8.03 -20.70 -17.58
C GLU A 151 8.35 -20.51 -19.06
N LYS A 152 7.72 -21.31 -19.95
CA LYS A 152 7.84 -21.15 -21.41
C LYS A 152 7.21 -19.80 -21.80
N ILE A 153 8.05 -18.78 -21.87
CA ILE A 153 7.76 -17.57 -22.64
C ILE A 153 7.49 -18.04 -24.09
N PRO A 154 6.39 -17.64 -24.76
CA PRO A 154 6.15 -18.02 -26.15
C PRO A 154 7.34 -17.60 -27.01
N LYS A 155 7.78 -18.46 -27.95
CA LYS A 155 8.99 -18.26 -28.78
C LYS A 155 9.03 -16.91 -29.53
N GLU A 156 7.88 -16.28 -29.71
CA GLU A 156 7.69 -14.96 -30.33
C GLU A 156 8.26 -13.80 -29.47
N PHE A 157 8.56 -14.06 -28.20
CA PHE A 157 9.06 -13.08 -27.22
C PHE A 157 10.50 -13.36 -26.75
N GLU A 158 11.19 -14.34 -27.34
CA GLU A 158 12.64 -14.53 -27.17
C GLU A 158 13.41 -13.37 -27.85
N GLY A 159 14.33 -12.71 -27.12
CA GLY A 159 15.29 -11.77 -27.71
C GLY A 159 15.16 -10.29 -27.31
N LEU A 160 14.15 -9.88 -26.53
CA LEU A 160 14.02 -8.51 -26.01
C LEU A 160 15.11 -8.21 -24.96
N GLU A 161 15.36 -9.19 -24.09
CA GLU A 161 16.46 -9.24 -23.13
C GLU A 161 17.81 -9.15 -23.87
N GLU A 162 18.00 -9.93 -24.94
CA GLU A 162 19.21 -9.83 -25.75
C GLU A 162 19.32 -8.53 -26.53
N LEU A 163 18.25 -7.87 -26.98
CA LEU A 163 18.32 -6.59 -27.70
C LEU A 163 18.70 -5.45 -26.76
N VAL A 164 18.06 -5.35 -25.58
CA VAL A 164 18.42 -4.34 -24.58
C VAL A 164 19.80 -4.63 -24.00
N ILE A 165 20.13 -5.89 -23.65
CA ILE A 165 21.47 -6.26 -23.17
C ILE A 165 22.52 -6.10 -24.27
N LYS A 166 22.29 -6.56 -25.51
CA LYS A 166 23.27 -6.44 -26.60
C LYS A 166 23.42 -4.98 -27.03
N ASP A 167 22.40 -4.13 -27.02
CA ASP A 167 22.60 -2.71 -27.33
C ASP A 167 23.28 -1.98 -26.15
N CYS A 168 22.93 -2.31 -24.90
CA CYS A 168 23.66 -1.88 -23.69
C CYS A 168 25.10 -2.40 -23.63
N ALA A 169 25.41 -3.57 -24.19
CA ALA A 169 26.73 -4.20 -24.16
C ALA A 169 27.59 -3.89 -25.41
N LYS A 170 26.97 -3.73 -26.59
CA LYS A 170 27.65 -3.34 -27.84
C LYS A 170 28.02 -1.86 -27.84
N LYS A 171 27.18 -1.01 -27.25
CA LYS A 171 27.54 0.39 -26.97
C LYS A 171 28.10 0.43 -25.55
N GLN A 172 29.40 0.17 -25.40
CA GLN A 172 30.17 0.24 -24.14
C GLN A 172 30.09 1.60 -23.37
N ASN A 173 29.21 2.52 -23.79
CA ASN A 173 29.00 3.88 -23.27
C ASN A 173 27.53 4.21 -22.92
N PHE A 174 26.60 3.24 -22.88
CA PHE A 174 25.14 3.50 -22.81
C PHE A 174 24.42 3.04 -21.53
N VAL A 175 25.15 2.49 -20.57
CA VAL A 175 24.70 2.42 -19.20
C VAL A 175 25.79 3.13 -18.43
N SER A 176 25.46 4.19 -17.70
CA SER A 176 26.40 4.77 -16.74
C SER A 176 27.15 3.65 -16.02
N GLN A 177 28.48 3.75 -16.02
CA GLN A 177 29.23 3.14 -14.95
C GLN A 177 28.69 3.75 -13.66
N GLY A 178 27.92 3.00 -12.86
CA GLY A 178 27.35 3.52 -11.62
C GLY A 178 26.05 2.87 -11.16
N ASP A 179 25.53 3.42 -10.06
CA ASP A 179 24.42 2.88 -9.28
C ASP A 179 23.05 3.00 -9.98
N GLU A 180 22.94 3.87 -11.00
CA GLU A 180 21.68 4.17 -11.70
C GLU A 180 21.16 3.00 -12.56
N LYS A 181 22.00 2.02 -12.90
CA LYS A 181 21.57 0.77 -13.56
C LYS A 181 20.49 0.04 -12.74
N ALA A 182 20.58 0.14 -11.41
CA ALA A 182 19.63 -0.52 -10.52
C ALA A 182 18.21 0.05 -10.66
N ASP A 183 18.05 1.34 -10.98
CA ASP A 183 16.73 1.98 -11.16
C ASP A 183 15.92 1.34 -12.29
N TYR A 184 16.61 0.94 -13.37
CA TYR A 184 15.98 0.32 -14.54
C TYR A 184 15.67 -1.17 -14.31
N LEU A 185 16.50 -1.85 -13.53
CA LEU A 185 16.38 -3.28 -13.23
C LEU A 185 15.40 -3.60 -12.09
N TYR A 186 15.24 -2.66 -11.17
CA TYR A 186 14.49 -2.82 -9.93
C TYR A 186 13.46 -1.69 -9.79
N PHE A 187 12.75 -1.40 -10.88
CA PHE A 187 11.66 -0.44 -10.85
C PHE A 187 10.61 -0.85 -9.81
N ASP A 188 10.26 0.08 -8.92
CA ASP A 188 9.30 -0.11 -7.84
C ASP A 188 8.28 1.04 -7.82
N GLY A 189 6.99 0.70 -7.69
CA GLY A 189 5.92 1.68 -7.55
C GLY A 189 6.11 2.64 -6.36
N ASN A 190 6.66 2.18 -5.24
CA ASN A 190 6.92 3.02 -4.06
C ASN A 190 8.04 4.04 -4.31
N ALA A 191 9.14 3.62 -4.95
CA ALA A 191 10.20 4.52 -5.37
C ALA A 191 9.68 5.56 -6.39
N ASN A 192 8.78 5.14 -7.28
CA ASN A 192 8.12 6.05 -8.21
C ASN A 192 7.11 6.98 -7.53
N THR A 193 6.41 6.53 -6.48
CA THR A 193 5.57 7.39 -5.65
C THR A 193 6.44 8.49 -5.05
N PHE A 194 7.58 8.15 -4.44
CA PHE A 194 8.52 9.14 -3.93
C PHE A 194 8.96 10.13 -5.01
N ARG A 195 9.33 9.64 -6.20
CA ARG A 195 9.67 10.49 -7.35
C ARG A 195 8.53 11.47 -7.70
N ILE A 196 7.30 11.00 -7.80
CA ILE A 196 6.14 11.84 -8.15
C ILE A 196 5.91 12.95 -7.11
N ILE A 197 6.05 12.65 -5.82
CA ILE A 197 5.72 13.60 -4.76
C ILE A 197 6.88 14.54 -4.41
N ALA A 198 8.13 14.10 -4.55
CA ALA A 198 9.32 14.81 -4.06
C ALA A 198 10.25 15.34 -5.17
N SER A 199 10.31 14.69 -6.33
CA SER A 199 11.40 14.90 -7.29
C SER A 199 11.44 16.30 -7.91
N GLN A 200 12.65 16.76 -8.18
CA GLN A 200 12.94 18.07 -8.79
C GLN A 200 13.83 17.99 -10.04
N TYR A 201 13.93 16.82 -10.69
CA TYR A 201 14.84 16.66 -11.83
C TYR A 201 14.39 17.44 -13.08
N GLY A 202 15.29 18.30 -13.57
CA GLY A 202 15.12 19.07 -14.79
C GLY A 202 13.96 20.08 -14.70
N LYS A 203 13.02 20.02 -15.65
CA LYS A 203 11.80 20.84 -15.61
C LYS A 203 10.68 20.21 -14.77
N ARG A 204 10.88 19.00 -14.26
CA ARG A 204 9.88 18.29 -13.46
C ARG A 204 9.91 18.80 -12.03
N ARG A 205 8.74 19.08 -11.51
CA ARG A 205 8.52 19.52 -10.13
C ARG A 205 7.48 18.57 -9.54
N GLY A 206 7.82 17.93 -8.43
CA GLY A 206 6.88 17.10 -7.67
C GLY A 206 5.71 17.91 -7.14
N LEU A 207 4.89 17.29 -6.30
CA LEU A 207 3.68 17.94 -5.74
C LEU A 207 3.99 18.97 -4.63
N TYR A 208 5.27 19.25 -4.39
CA TYR A 208 5.75 20.23 -3.42
C TYR A 208 5.25 19.97 -2.01
N LEU A 209 5.08 18.71 -1.62
CA LEU A 209 4.49 18.33 -0.34
C LEU A 209 5.40 18.71 0.85
N SER A 210 4.84 18.72 2.06
CA SER A 210 5.65 18.84 3.26
C SER A 210 6.57 17.64 3.44
N TYR A 211 7.75 17.86 4.03
CA TYR A 211 8.72 16.80 4.28
C TYR A 211 8.13 15.67 5.14
N SER A 212 7.30 15.99 6.13
CA SER A 212 6.61 14.98 6.95
C SER A 212 5.67 14.10 6.14
N THR A 213 4.87 14.68 5.24
CA THR A 213 3.99 13.90 4.36
C THR A 213 4.82 13.01 3.43
N ILE A 214 5.88 13.55 2.80
CA ILE A 214 6.75 12.77 1.92
C ILE A 214 7.36 11.57 2.66
N ALA A 215 8.00 11.81 3.81
CA ALA A 215 8.66 10.76 4.58
C ALA A 215 7.67 9.75 5.18
N SER A 216 6.45 10.18 5.52
CA SER A 216 5.39 9.30 6.02
C SER A 216 4.82 8.38 4.93
N THR A 217 4.88 8.77 3.66
CA THR A 217 4.52 7.91 2.53
C THR A 217 5.58 6.82 2.25
N VAL A 218 6.84 7.02 2.66
CA VAL A 218 7.92 6.06 2.39
C VAL A 218 7.87 4.86 3.35
N LYS A 219 7.46 3.71 2.82
CA LYS A 219 7.45 2.42 3.55
C LYS A 219 8.86 1.79 3.67
N TYR A 220 9.71 2.00 2.66
CA TYR A 220 11.00 1.32 2.50
C TYR A 220 12.15 2.34 2.41
N PRO A 221 12.86 2.64 3.52
CA PRO A 221 13.90 3.68 3.53
C PRO A 221 15.24 3.19 2.93
N TRP A 222 15.21 2.65 1.72
CA TRP A 222 16.38 2.20 0.98
C TRP A 222 16.15 2.30 -0.54
N GLY A 223 17.25 2.40 -1.28
CA GLY A 223 17.26 2.62 -2.71
C GLY A 223 17.15 1.32 -3.51
N THR A 224 17.15 1.46 -4.83
CA THR A 224 17.15 0.32 -5.77
C THR A 224 18.50 -0.40 -5.78
N LYS A 225 19.61 0.28 -5.47
CA LYS A 225 20.94 -0.33 -5.40
C LYS A 225 21.01 -1.43 -4.33
N GLU A 226 20.37 -1.24 -3.19
CA GLU A 226 20.31 -2.23 -2.12
C GLU A 226 19.50 -3.49 -2.52
N CYS A 227 18.63 -3.38 -3.53
CA CYS A 227 17.92 -4.52 -4.11
C CYS A 227 18.84 -5.40 -4.97
N GLU A 228 19.85 -4.82 -5.62
CA GLU A 228 20.76 -5.53 -6.54
C GLU A 228 21.72 -6.52 -5.84
N GLN A 229 22.20 -6.18 -4.64
CA GLN A 229 23.33 -6.85 -3.97
C GLN A 229 23.14 -8.34 -3.58
N LYS A 230 21.98 -8.94 -3.85
CA LYS A 230 21.76 -10.39 -3.66
C LYS A 230 22.13 -11.21 -4.91
N HIS A 231 22.09 -10.61 -6.10
CA HIS A 231 22.23 -11.32 -7.37
C HIS A 231 23.68 -11.54 -7.80
N SER A 232 24.63 -10.75 -7.29
CA SER A 232 26.07 -10.94 -7.55
C SER A 232 26.72 -12.06 -6.73
N LYS A 233 25.98 -12.71 -5.82
CA LYS A 233 26.50 -13.80 -4.96
C LYS A 233 26.23 -15.22 -5.48
N SER A 234 25.66 -15.37 -6.68
CA SER A 234 25.48 -16.66 -7.35
C SER A 234 26.38 -16.75 -8.57
N SER A 235 27.68 -17.06 -8.39
CA SER A 235 28.45 -17.99 -9.26
C SER A 235 29.98 -17.90 -9.13
N VAL A 236 30.59 -16.86 -8.55
CA VAL A 236 32.05 -16.81 -8.37
C VAL A 236 32.38 -16.27 -6.98
N GLN A 237 33.31 -16.93 -6.27
CA GLN A 237 33.76 -16.66 -4.89
C GLN A 237 32.89 -17.26 -3.76
N LYS A 238 32.76 -18.59 -3.76
CA LYS A 238 32.46 -19.36 -2.53
C LYS A 238 33.71 -19.65 -1.66
N SER A 239 34.91 -19.28 -2.09
CA SER A 239 36.15 -19.69 -1.43
C SER A 239 36.86 -18.65 -0.55
N GLU A 240 36.46 -17.37 -0.48
CA GLU A 240 37.24 -16.36 0.26
C GLU A 240 36.44 -15.39 1.15
N ILE A 241 35.24 -15.76 1.61
CA ILE A 241 34.52 -14.96 2.62
C ILE A 241 34.22 -15.82 3.86
N LYS A 242 35.29 -16.30 4.48
CA LYS A 242 35.33 -16.47 5.93
C LYS A 242 36.20 -15.34 6.45
N ASN A 243 35.59 -14.43 7.20
CA ASN A 243 36.18 -13.23 7.82
C ASN A 243 36.21 -11.96 6.94
N LYS A 244 35.24 -11.07 7.15
CA LYS A 244 35.48 -9.69 7.64
C LYS A 244 34.19 -8.85 7.63
N LYS A 245 33.75 -8.46 8.83
CA LYS A 245 33.15 -7.16 9.23
C LYS A 245 31.94 -6.54 8.48
N ALA A 246 31.49 -7.05 7.34
CA ALA A 246 30.42 -6.41 6.55
C ALA A 246 28.97 -6.61 7.08
N GLU A 247 28.75 -7.47 8.08
CA GLU A 247 27.43 -7.68 8.69
C GLU A 247 27.10 -6.70 9.84
N LYS A 248 28.04 -5.83 10.26
CA LYS A 248 27.86 -4.95 11.44
C LYS A 248 27.22 -3.58 11.16
N LEU A 249 26.89 -3.24 9.91
CA LEU A 249 26.48 -1.88 9.50
C LEU A 249 25.07 -1.79 8.88
N SER A 250 24.25 -2.84 8.97
CA SER A 250 22.88 -2.79 8.44
C SER A 250 21.88 -2.41 9.55
N PRO A 251 21.10 -1.32 9.40
CA PRO A 251 20.06 -0.93 10.36
C PRO A 251 18.97 -2.00 10.44
N TYR A 252 18.80 -2.76 9.35
CA TYR A 252 17.75 -3.75 9.19
C TYR A 252 18.23 -5.14 9.64
N ARG A 253 17.78 -5.57 10.83
CA ARG A 253 18.26 -6.80 11.49
C ARG A 253 17.34 -8.01 11.30
N SER A 254 16.03 -7.80 11.12
CA SER A 254 15.08 -8.91 11.01
C SER A 254 15.23 -9.70 9.69
N PHE A 255 15.00 -11.01 9.74
CA PHE A 255 15.05 -11.87 8.55
C PHE A 255 14.01 -11.44 7.50
N ARG A 256 12.84 -10.99 7.96
CA ARG A 256 11.76 -10.51 7.13
C ARG A 256 12.16 -9.26 6.35
N GLN A 257 12.70 -8.24 7.01
CA GLN A 257 13.16 -7.03 6.32
C GLN A 257 14.33 -7.29 5.39
N ARG A 258 15.27 -8.18 5.76
CA ARG A 258 16.31 -8.62 4.83
C ARG A 258 15.69 -9.24 3.57
N LYS A 259 14.60 -9.99 3.67
CA LYS A 259 13.89 -10.55 2.51
C LYS A 259 13.15 -9.49 1.69
N ILE A 260 12.55 -8.50 2.33
CA ILE A 260 11.78 -7.40 1.69
C ILE A 260 12.72 -6.38 1.01
N ARG A 261 13.84 -6.03 1.65
CA ARG A 261 14.85 -5.08 1.13
C ARG A 261 15.38 -5.47 -0.25
N HIS A 262 15.39 -6.76 -0.54
CA HIS A 262 15.84 -7.28 -1.83
C HIS A 262 14.72 -7.37 -2.90
N LYS A 263 13.54 -6.83 -2.61
CA LYS A 263 12.36 -6.89 -3.49
C LYS A 263 11.70 -5.55 -3.71
N LYS A 264 11.67 -4.70 -2.68
CA LYS A 264 11.01 -3.39 -2.74
C LYS A 264 12.01 -2.29 -2.47
N SER A 265 11.83 -1.10 -3.01
CA SER A 265 12.63 0.11 -2.75
C SER A 265 11.72 1.32 -2.51
N GLY A 266 12.19 2.33 -1.78
CA GLY A 266 11.41 3.56 -1.53
C GLY A 266 11.93 4.79 -2.24
N TYR A 267 13.08 4.72 -2.88
CA TYR A 267 13.58 5.74 -3.79
C TYR A 267 14.43 5.12 -4.90
N PHE A 268 14.56 5.84 -6.00
CA PHE A 268 15.49 5.54 -7.07
C PHE A 268 16.83 6.22 -6.79
N GLU A 269 17.96 5.63 -7.17
CA GLU A 269 19.29 6.22 -6.94
C GLU A 269 19.40 7.62 -7.55
N ARG A 270 18.72 7.86 -8.68
CA ARG A 270 18.60 9.20 -9.22
C ARG A 270 18.02 10.19 -8.22
N ASP A 271 17.01 9.82 -7.44
CA ASP A 271 16.34 10.67 -6.44
C ASP A 271 17.00 10.62 -5.04
N ARG A 272 18.19 10.01 -4.91
CA ARG A 272 18.89 9.86 -3.63
C ARG A 272 19.21 11.18 -2.96
N GLU A 273 19.65 12.20 -3.71
CA GLU A 273 20.06 13.49 -3.14
C GLU A 273 18.88 14.18 -2.42
N ILE A 274 17.72 14.24 -3.06
CA ILE A 274 16.51 14.81 -2.46
C ILE A 274 16.00 13.95 -1.31
N PHE A 275 16.09 12.62 -1.42
CA PHE A 275 15.75 11.71 -0.33
C PHE A 275 16.64 11.97 0.90
N GLU A 276 17.96 12.03 0.70
CA GLU A 276 18.95 12.32 1.74
C GLU A 276 18.68 13.66 2.42
N LYS A 277 18.40 14.69 1.63
CA LYS A 277 18.08 16.03 2.14
C LYS A 277 16.86 16.00 3.06
N ILE A 278 15.77 15.38 2.62
CA ILE A 278 14.51 15.29 3.40
C ILE A 278 14.75 14.50 4.68
N PHE A 279 15.31 13.30 4.57
CA PHE A 279 15.50 12.42 5.73
C PHE A 279 16.51 12.97 6.74
N THR A 280 17.56 13.67 6.29
CA THR A 280 18.48 14.37 7.19
C THR A 280 17.76 15.47 7.97
N LYS A 281 16.89 16.26 7.31
CA LYS A 281 16.14 17.34 7.97
C LYS A 281 15.16 16.84 9.03
N LEU A 282 14.62 15.64 8.85
CA LEU A 282 13.70 15.00 9.80
C LEU A 282 14.39 14.15 10.86
N ASN A 283 15.74 14.14 10.91
CA ASN A 283 16.53 13.28 11.78
C ASN A 283 16.29 11.77 11.55
N LEU A 284 16.05 11.39 10.30
CA LEU A 284 15.82 10.01 9.84
C LEU A 284 17.01 9.46 9.04
N LYS A 285 18.20 10.07 9.14
CA LYS A 285 19.45 9.57 8.57
C LYS A 285 20.43 9.29 9.70
N GLY A 286 20.70 8.01 9.95
CA GLY A 286 21.72 7.53 10.90
C GLY A 286 23.02 7.14 10.20
N GLU A 287 23.99 6.64 10.98
CA GLU A 287 25.27 6.14 10.46
C GLU A 287 25.12 4.86 9.63
N ASP A 288 24.12 4.04 9.96
CA ASP A 288 23.86 2.76 9.31
C ASP A 288 22.87 2.87 8.14
N GLY A 289 22.16 3.99 7.98
CA GLY A 289 21.29 4.23 6.83
C GLY A 289 20.12 5.16 7.14
N PHE A 290 19.05 5.06 6.37
CA PHE A 290 17.83 5.81 6.62
C PHE A 290 16.87 5.04 7.51
N TYR A 291 16.12 5.75 8.32
CA TYR A 291 15.10 5.19 9.19
C TYR A 291 13.71 5.55 8.70
N ARG A 292 12.77 4.66 9.00
CA ARG A 292 11.37 4.82 8.66
C ARG A 292 10.73 5.90 9.54
N HIS A 293 9.95 6.80 8.95
CA HIS A 293 9.17 7.78 9.71
C HIS A 293 8.11 7.05 10.56
N PRO A 294 7.93 7.35 11.87
CA PRO A 294 6.96 6.64 12.73
C PRO A 294 5.54 6.58 12.17
N LEU A 295 5.05 7.67 11.56
CA LEU A 295 3.71 7.71 10.97
C LEU A 295 3.54 6.80 9.74
N SER A 296 4.62 6.40 9.07
CA SER A 296 4.50 5.49 7.93
C SER A 296 4.09 4.07 8.34
N PHE A 297 4.26 3.67 9.61
CA PHE A 297 3.69 2.42 10.14
C PHE A 297 2.16 2.48 10.18
N LEU A 298 1.58 3.65 10.44
CA LEU A 298 0.13 3.86 10.38
C LEU A 298 -0.36 3.85 8.93
N VAL A 299 0.41 4.42 8.01
CA VAL A 299 0.10 4.39 6.57
C VAL A 299 0.09 2.94 6.04
N GLU A 300 1.09 2.14 6.39
CA GLU A 300 1.12 0.72 6.01
C GLU A 300 0.00 -0.08 6.67
N ALA A 301 -0.30 0.16 7.95
CA ALA A 301 -1.42 -0.52 8.60
C ALA A 301 -2.77 -0.17 7.95
N ALA A 302 -2.98 1.10 7.59
CA ALA A 302 -4.18 1.51 6.88
C ALA A 302 -4.32 0.80 5.53
N ASP A 303 -3.22 0.73 4.77
CA ASP A 303 -3.19 0.04 3.48
C ASP A 303 -3.40 -1.48 3.63
N ASP A 304 -2.74 -2.14 4.59
CA ASP A 304 -2.93 -3.57 4.87
C ASP A 304 -4.39 -3.90 5.24
N ILE A 305 -5.06 -3.04 6.02
CA ILE A 305 -6.49 -3.19 6.36
C ILE A 305 -7.35 -3.11 5.09
N CYS A 306 -7.14 -2.06 4.29
CA CYS A 306 -7.93 -1.81 3.11
C CYS A 306 -7.73 -2.91 2.07
N TYR A 307 -6.46 -3.22 1.77
CA TYR A 307 -6.07 -4.24 0.81
C TYR A 307 -6.71 -5.59 1.15
N HIS A 308 -6.63 -6.06 2.39
CA HIS A 308 -7.15 -7.37 2.73
C HIS A 308 -8.67 -7.41 2.88
N VAL A 309 -9.28 -6.43 3.55
CA VAL A 309 -10.72 -6.47 3.83
C VAL A 309 -11.53 -6.06 2.60
N MET A 310 -11.12 -5.04 1.86
CA MET A 310 -11.90 -4.56 0.69
C MET A 310 -11.81 -5.55 -0.47
N ASP A 311 -10.65 -6.16 -0.72
CA ASP A 311 -10.51 -7.17 -1.78
C ASP A 311 -11.43 -8.38 -1.54
N MET A 312 -11.69 -8.73 -0.28
CA MET A 312 -12.62 -9.82 0.08
C MET A 312 -14.06 -9.44 -0.27
N GLU A 313 -14.47 -8.21 0.03
CA GLU A 313 -15.78 -7.68 -0.38
C GLU A 313 -15.91 -7.63 -1.90
N ASP A 314 -14.89 -7.13 -2.59
CA ASP A 314 -14.91 -7.04 -4.04
C ASP A 314 -14.97 -8.42 -4.69
N ALA A 315 -14.20 -9.39 -4.18
CA ALA A 315 -14.27 -10.79 -4.63
C ALA A 315 -15.68 -11.38 -4.48
N PHE A 316 -16.39 -11.02 -3.41
CA PHE A 316 -17.79 -11.41 -3.21
C PHE A 316 -18.71 -10.72 -4.23
N LYS A 317 -18.56 -9.39 -4.45
CA LYS A 317 -19.38 -8.61 -5.41
C LYS A 317 -19.27 -9.08 -6.86
N ILE A 318 -18.15 -9.71 -7.22
CA ILE A 318 -17.94 -10.31 -8.55
C ILE A 318 -18.08 -11.83 -8.55
N GLU A 319 -18.65 -12.39 -7.47
CA GLU A 319 -19.02 -13.81 -7.35
C GLU A 319 -17.83 -14.80 -7.45
N ILE A 320 -16.60 -14.35 -7.16
CA ILE A 320 -15.44 -15.24 -7.02
C ILE A 320 -15.56 -16.09 -5.76
N ILE A 321 -16.10 -15.50 -4.69
CA ILE A 321 -16.37 -16.19 -3.42
C ILE A 321 -17.83 -16.04 -3.02
N GLN A 322 -18.34 -17.02 -2.28
CA GLN A 322 -19.69 -17.01 -1.75
C GLN A 322 -19.78 -16.18 -0.46
N ASP A 323 -20.98 -15.65 -0.17
CA ASP A 323 -21.28 -14.91 1.08
C ASP A 323 -20.85 -15.69 2.33
N THR A 324 -21.12 -16.99 2.37
CA THR A 324 -20.74 -17.85 3.51
C THR A 324 -19.24 -17.89 3.74
N GLN A 325 -18.44 -17.90 2.66
CA GLN A 325 -16.98 -17.90 2.74
C GLN A 325 -16.47 -16.54 3.24
N ALA A 326 -16.95 -15.43 2.66
CA ALA A 326 -16.57 -14.09 3.09
C ALA A 326 -16.94 -13.84 4.56
N THR A 327 -18.15 -14.23 4.95
CA THR A 327 -18.66 -14.14 6.31
C THR A 327 -17.82 -14.94 7.30
N GLU A 328 -17.46 -16.19 6.97
CA GLU A 328 -16.60 -17.02 7.82
C GLU A 328 -15.23 -16.37 8.03
N GLN A 329 -14.61 -15.84 6.97
CA GLN A 329 -13.30 -15.18 7.09
C GLN A 329 -13.38 -13.92 7.96
N TYR A 330 -14.42 -13.08 7.77
CA TYR A 330 -14.61 -11.89 8.59
C TYR A 330 -14.89 -12.21 10.06
N GLU A 331 -15.73 -13.21 10.35
CA GLU A 331 -16.06 -13.58 11.73
C GLU A 331 -14.87 -14.17 12.48
N ASN A 332 -14.09 -15.03 11.83
CA ASN A 332 -12.89 -15.60 12.43
C ASN A 332 -11.86 -14.51 12.79
N LEU A 333 -11.64 -13.56 11.88
CA LEU A 333 -10.70 -12.46 12.12
C LEU A 333 -11.24 -11.46 13.15
N HIS A 334 -12.54 -11.14 13.11
CA HIS A 334 -13.21 -10.30 14.11
C HIS A 334 -13.05 -10.87 15.53
N GLN A 335 -13.35 -12.16 15.73
CA GLN A 335 -13.27 -12.79 17.05
C GLN A 335 -11.85 -12.78 17.65
N GLU A 336 -10.82 -12.97 16.83
CA GLU A 336 -9.44 -12.90 17.30
C GLU A 336 -8.98 -11.46 17.55
N SER A 337 -9.38 -10.53 16.69
CA SER A 337 -9.12 -9.09 16.85
C SER A 337 -9.68 -8.58 18.19
N GLN A 338 -10.92 -8.93 18.52
CA GLN A 338 -11.54 -8.59 19.82
C GLN A 338 -10.73 -9.15 21.00
N LYS A 339 -10.23 -10.39 20.91
CA LYS A 339 -9.39 -10.98 21.96
C LYS A 339 -8.04 -10.27 22.11
N ILE A 340 -7.47 -9.80 21.00
CA ILE A 340 -6.25 -8.98 21.01
C ILE A 340 -6.53 -7.63 21.68
N ILE A 341 -7.59 -6.93 21.26
CA ILE A 341 -8.02 -5.64 21.83
C ILE A 341 -8.23 -5.75 23.35
N SER A 342 -9.06 -6.69 23.80
CA SER A 342 -9.32 -6.90 25.24
C SER A 342 -8.06 -7.33 26.01
N SER A 343 -7.04 -7.86 25.34
CA SER A 343 -5.76 -8.14 25.98
C SER A 343 -4.95 -6.87 26.24
N PHE A 344 -4.94 -5.93 25.29
CA PHE A 344 -4.31 -4.62 25.46
C PHE A 344 -5.02 -3.77 26.51
N GLU A 345 -6.35 -3.73 26.50
CA GLU A 345 -7.14 -2.99 27.48
C GLU A 345 -6.88 -3.49 28.92
N ARG A 346 -6.81 -4.81 29.11
CA ARG A 346 -6.46 -5.41 30.41
C ARG A 346 -5.03 -5.08 30.83
N LEU A 347 -4.08 -5.00 29.90
CA LEU A 347 -2.73 -4.55 30.21
C LEU A 347 -2.79 -3.10 30.71
N ASN A 348 -3.49 -2.22 30.00
CA ASN A 348 -3.68 -0.82 30.37
C ASN A 348 -4.24 -0.66 31.80
N GLN A 349 -5.32 -1.38 32.13
CA GLN A 349 -5.94 -1.32 33.47
C GLN A 349 -5.00 -1.79 34.60
N LYS A 350 -4.21 -2.85 34.36
CA LYS A 350 -3.23 -3.36 35.34
C LYS A 350 -2.11 -2.36 35.64
N PHE A 351 -1.74 -1.52 34.68
CA PHE A 351 -0.76 -0.45 34.92
C PHE A 351 -1.38 0.68 35.75
N SER A 352 -2.59 1.12 35.42
CA SER A 352 -3.31 2.16 36.18
C SER A 352 -3.50 1.81 37.65
N THR A 353 -3.72 0.52 37.98
CA THR A 353 -3.90 0.03 39.36
C THR A 353 -2.61 -0.14 40.15
N LYS A 354 -1.45 -0.29 39.50
CA LYS A 354 -0.14 -0.39 40.19
C LYS A 354 0.42 0.98 40.58
N GLU A 355 0.08 2.04 39.85
CA GLU A 355 0.49 3.41 40.17
C GLU A 355 -0.28 3.97 41.37
N THR A 356 -1.59 3.69 41.47
CA THR A 356 -2.40 4.07 42.65
C THR A 356 -2.00 3.32 43.92
N GLY A 357 -1.39 2.13 43.80
CA GLY A 357 -0.81 1.39 44.92
C GLY A 357 0.52 1.94 45.44
N LYS A 358 1.22 2.79 44.67
CA LYS A 358 2.46 3.47 45.12
C LYS A 358 2.19 4.85 45.72
N SER A 359 1.07 5.51 45.39
CA SER A 359 0.67 6.78 46.01
C SER A 359 0.00 6.62 47.38
N ASN A 360 -0.47 5.42 47.75
CA ASN A 360 -1.20 5.17 49.00
C ASN A 360 -0.35 4.68 50.20
N LYS A 361 0.99 4.85 50.18
CA LYS A 361 1.84 4.55 51.36
C LYS A 361 2.20 5.76 52.24
N ASN A 362 1.81 6.98 51.87
CA ASN A 362 2.03 8.17 52.69
C ASN A 362 0.74 8.98 52.87
N SER A 363 -0.21 8.45 53.65
CA SER A 363 -1.16 9.27 54.42
C SER A 363 -1.96 8.38 55.38
N SER A 364 -1.37 8.11 56.54
CA SER A 364 -2.13 7.76 57.73
C SER A 364 -2.68 9.02 58.38
N THR A 365 -3.78 8.85 59.14
CA THR A 365 -4.40 9.74 60.13
C THR A 365 -5.43 10.77 59.62
N GLY A 366 -6.69 10.59 60.06
CA GLY A 366 -7.76 11.58 59.95
C GLY A 366 -9.16 10.99 60.12
N MET A 367 -9.63 10.94 61.37
CA MET A 367 -10.96 10.57 61.85
C MET A 367 -12.12 11.38 61.23
N GLY A 368 -13.33 10.80 61.21
CA GLY A 368 -14.57 11.58 61.08
C GLY A 368 -15.81 10.77 60.71
N THR A 369 -16.44 10.14 61.70
CA THR A 369 -17.81 9.57 61.65
C THR A 369 -18.88 10.66 61.59
N THR A 370 -19.95 10.48 60.80
CA THR A 370 -21.35 10.74 61.20
C THR A 370 -22.35 10.17 60.20
N ASN A 371 -23.32 9.41 60.73
CA ASN A 371 -24.57 8.98 60.09
C ASN A 371 -25.54 10.16 59.88
N SER A 372 -26.38 10.10 58.85
CA SER A 372 -27.83 10.27 59.06
C SER A 372 -28.65 9.57 57.96
N GLN A 373 -29.75 8.97 58.41
CA GLN A 373 -30.79 8.28 57.62
C GLN A 373 -31.86 9.28 57.11
N ASN A 374 -32.85 8.70 56.42
CA ASN A 374 -34.25 9.15 56.17
C ASN A 374 -34.46 10.05 54.95
N ASP A 375 -35.52 9.92 54.13
CA ASP A 375 -36.73 9.08 54.14
C ASP A 375 -37.36 9.01 52.72
N ASN A 376 -38.28 8.06 52.55
CA ASN A 376 -39.13 7.74 51.40
C ASN A 376 -39.98 8.92 50.85
N GLU A 377 -40.43 8.85 49.58
CA GLU A 377 -41.78 8.38 49.18
C GLU A 377 -42.21 8.80 47.74
N ASN A 378 -42.81 7.83 46.99
CA ASN A 378 -43.97 7.95 46.08
C ASN A 378 -43.87 8.78 44.76
N ASN A 379 -44.43 8.43 43.59
CA ASN A 379 -45.27 7.33 43.12
C ASN A 379 -45.50 7.47 41.58
N ARG A 380 -46.06 6.41 40.95
CA ARG A 380 -46.91 6.34 39.72
C ARG A 380 -46.36 5.65 38.45
N ASP A 381 -46.61 4.34 38.37
CA ASP A 381 -47.63 3.67 37.52
C ASP A 381 -47.68 3.85 35.99
N LYS A 382 -47.38 2.76 35.26
CA LYS A 382 -48.29 1.93 34.39
C LYS A 382 -47.50 1.16 33.31
N ASN A 383 -47.34 -0.16 33.45
CA ASN A 383 -48.18 -1.27 32.94
C ASN A 383 -47.91 -1.61 31.45
N GLU A 384 -47.24 -2.74 31.16
CA GLU A 384 -47.79 -4.11 30.90
C GLU A 384 -47.96 -4.34 29.37
N ASN A 385 -47.69 -5.48 28.71
CA ASN A 385 -47.57 -6.89 29.09
C ASN A 385 -46.70 -7.64 28.05
N GLU A 386 -45.82 -8.52 28.50
CA GLU A 386 -45.26 -9.64 27.73
C GLU A 386 -46.07 -10.91 28.02
N LYS A 387 -46.30 -11.74 26.99
CA LYS A 387 -46.67 -13.14 27.16
C LYS A 387 -45.74 -14.02 26.34
N GLU A 388 -44.96 -14.81 27.07
CA GLU A 388 -44.31 -16.02 26.60
C GLU A 388 -45.33 -17.04 26.08
N ASN A 389 -44.93 -17.86 25.11
CA ASN A 389 -45.18 -19.28 25.23
C ASN A 389 -44.12 -20.13 24.50
N LYS A 390 -43.66 -21.15 25.23
CA LYS A 390 -42.68 -22.17 24.87
C LYS A 390 -43.28 -23.20 23.91
N ASN A 391 -42.43 -23.82 23.09
CA ASN A 391 -42.25 -25.29 23.06
C ASN A 391 -41.18 -25.70 22.04
N GLY A 392 -40.28 -26.59 22.46
CA GLY A 392 -39.34 -27.28 21.58
C GLY A 392 -39.88 -28.61 21.08
N ASN A 393 -39.31 -29.13 19.98
CA ASN A 393 -38.81 -30.51 19.89
C ASN A 393 -38.19 -30.87 18.51
N SER A 394 -37.09 -31.62 18.60
CA SER A 394 -36.64 -32.75 17.75
C SER A 394 -36.04 -32.56 16.35
N ILE A 395 -34.70 -32.64 16.32
CA ILE A 395 -33.78 -33.55 15.58
C ILE A 395 -34.27 -34.36 14.34
N LYS A 396 -33.40 -34.35 13.30
CA LYS A 396 -33.16 -35.27 12.14
C LYS A 396 -33.91 -35.02 10.82
N ASN A 397 -33.16 -34.61 9.79
CA ASN A 397 -32.84 -35.50 8.65
C ASN A 397 -31.72 -34.95 7.73
N ILE A 398 -30.88 -35.87 7.28
CA ILE A 398 -29.70 -35.73 6.42
C ILE A 398 -30.08 -36.09 4.96
N GLN A 399 -29.30 -35.55 3.99
CA GLN A 399 -29.07 -36.01 2.60
C GLN A 399 -30.06 -35.64 1.48
N LYS A 400 -29.63 -34.75 0.56
CA LYS A 400 -29.05 -35.08 -0.77
C LYS A 400 -28.93 -33.81 -1.63
N ILE A 401 -27.71 -33.31 -1.81
CA ILE A 401 -27.40 -32.36 -2.90
C ILE A 401 -27.03 -33.21 -4.12
N LYS A 402 -27.88 -33.19 -5.14
CA LYS A 402 -27.52 -33.61 -6.49
C LYS A 402 -26.95 -32.40 -7.22
N LEU A 403 -25.66 -32.46 -7.57
CA LEU A 403 -25.09 -31.72 -8.68
C LEU A 403 -25.84 -32.10 -9.97
N THR A 404 -26.39 -31.12 -10.66
CA THR A 404 -26.50 -31.20 -12.12
C THR A 404 -26.39 -29.80 -12.72
N GLN A 405 -25.30 -29.54 -13.44
CA GLN A 405 -25.24 -28.54 -14.49
C GLN A 405 -26.26 -28.91 -15.56
N GLN A 406 -27.16 -28.00 -15.93
CA GLN A 406 -27.80 -28.06 -17.24
C GLN A 406 -28.18 -26.64 -17.70
N ILE A 407 -27.35 -26.13 -18.60
CA ILE A 407 -27.72 -25.11 -19.57
C ILE A 407 -28.73 -25.78 -20.51
N THR A 408 -30.01 -25.45 -20.40
CA THR A 408 -30.97 -25.62 -21.50
C THR A 408 -31.96 -24.45 -21.53
N SER A 409 -31.99 -23.81 -22.69
CA SER A 409 -32.94 -22.79 -23.11
C SER A 409 -34.39 -23.28 -22.97
N THR A 410 -35.21 -22.59 -22.18
CA THR A 410 -36.66 -22.65 -22.32
C THR A 410 -37.27 -21.25 -22.26
N LYS A 411 -37.97 -20.90 -23.34
CA LYS A 411 -38.82 -19.70 -23.44
C LYS A 411 -39.95 -19.83 -22.41
N GLN A 412 -39.95 -18.98 -21.39
CA GLN A 412 -41.11 -18.75 -20.53
C GLN A 412 -41.61 -17.30 -20.66
N SER A 413 -42.93 -17.19 -20.63
CA SER A 413 -43.78 -15.99 -20.78
C SER A 413 -43.36 -14.79 -19.90
N PRO A 414 -43.55 -13.53 -20.33
CA PRO A 414 -42.92 -12.36 -19.72
C PRO A 414 -43.49 -11.88 -18.37
N LYS A 415 -44.48 -12.56 -17.78
CA LYS A 415 -45.21 -12.01 -16.62
C LYS A 415 -44.60 -12.32 -15.24
N ASN A 416 -43.68 -13.27 -15.11
CA ASN A 416 -43.05 -13.62 -13.81
C ASN A 416 -41.61 -13.13 -13.61
N LYS A 417 -40.95 -12.60 -14.66
CA LYS A 417 -39.55 -12.14 -14.54
C LYS A 417 -39.38 -10.92 -13.64
N HIS A 418 -40.37 -10.02 -13.58
CA HIS A 418 -40.26 -8.82 -12.75
C HIS A 418 -40.35 -9.11 -11.24
N GLU A 419 -41.12 -10.11 -10.81
CA GLU A 419 -41.20 -10.47 -9.39
C GLU A 419 -40.00 -11.30 -8.92
N GLU A 420 -39.48 -12.20 -9.76
CA GLU A 420 -38.25 -12.95 -9.47
C GLU A 420 -37.02 -12.03 -9.46
N ASP A 421 -36.90 -11.12 -10.43
CA ASP A 421 -35.80 -10.12 -10.48
C ASP A 421 -35.92 -9.13 -9.32
N SER A 422 -37.13 -8.73 -8.91
CA SER A 422 -37.35 -7.88 -7.74
C SER A 422 -37.00 -8.58 -6.41
N ARG A 423 -37.38 -9.85 -6.22
CA ARG A 423 -36.98 -10.64 -5.04
C ARG A 423 -35.50 -10.96 -5.01
N TRP A 424 -34.91 -11.30 -6.16
CA TRP A 424 -33.47 -11.54 -6.30
C TRP A 424 -32.67 -10.28 -5.98
N ARG A 425 -33.08 -9.11 -6.52
CA ARG A 425 -32.48 -7.81 -6.19
C ARG A 425 -32.63 -7.46 -4.72
N LYS A 426 -33.79 -7.71 -4.12
CA LYS A 426 -34.02 -7.40 -2.70
C LYS A 426 -33.17 -8.29 -1.79
N ASN A 427 -33.14 -9.60 -2.06
CA ASN A 427 -32.30 -10.54 -1.31
C ASN A 427 -30.80 -10.24 -1.49
N ASN A 428 -30.33 -9.92 -2.69
CA ASN A 428 -28.92 -9.58 -2.92
C ASN A 428 -28.53 -8.24 -2.34
N MET A 429 -29.42 -7.24 -2.35
CA MET A 429 -29.19 -5.96 -1.70
C MET A 429 -29.04 -6.12 -0.18
N ASP A 430 -29.83 -7.03 0.42
CA ASP A 430 -29.70 -7.37 1.85
C ASP A 430 -28.37 -8.09 2.15
N ILE A 431 -27.88 -8.94 1.24
CA ILE A 431 -26.58 -9.65 1.38
C ILE A 431 -25.40 -8.68 1.17
N ASP A 432 -25.45 -7.81 0.17
CA ASP A 432 -24.42 -6.77 -0.04
C ASP A 432 -24.31 -5.85 1.19
N HIS A 433 -25.45 -5.49 1.78
CA HIS A 433 -25.48 -4.72 3.02
C HIS A 433 -24.91 -5.51 4.20
N HIS A 434 -25.14 -6.83 4.25
CA HIS A 434 -24.61 -7.72 5.28
C HIS A 434 -23.07 -7.77 5.26
N ILE A 435 -22.48 -8.04 4.10
CA ILE A 435 -21.02 -8.07 3.90
C ILE A 435 -20.41 -6.68 4.17
N SER A 436 -21.04 -5.61 3.67
CA SER A 436 -20.60 -4.23 3.92
C SER A 436 -20.57 -3.89 5.42
N LYS A 437 -21.58 -4.34 6.18
CA LYS A 437 -21.65 -4.16 7.63
C LYS A 437 -20.54 -4.93 8.35
N LYS A 438 -20.29 -6.19 7.99
CA LYS A 438 -19.20 -7.00 8.57
C LYS A 438 -17.83 -6.38 8.29
N ARG A 439 -17.61 -5.90 7.06
CA ARG A 439 -16.42 -5.13 6.68
C ARG A 439 -16.24 -3.93 7.59
N ALA A 440 -17.27 -3.11 7.80
CA ALA A 440 -17.16 -1.91 8.63
C ALA A 440 -16.78 -2.24 10.09
N ILE A 441 -17.39 -3.28 10.66
CA ILE A 441 -17.04 -3.78 12.02
C ILE A 441 -15.58 -4.24 12.05
N LEU A 442 -15.17 -5.04 11.07
CA LEU A 442 -13.82 -5.58 11.02
C LEU A 442 -12.75 -4.50 10.81
N ILE A 443 -13.00 -3.51 9.95
CA ILE A 443 -12.12 -2.35 9.77
C ILE A 443 -11.93 -1.62 11.10
N ASN A 444 -13.03 -1.36 11.84
CA ASN A 444 -12.94 -0.73 13.15
C ASN A 444 -12.06 -1.53 14.12
N ASP A 445 -12.22 -2.85 14.15
CA ASP A 445 -11.44 -3.70 15.03
C ASP A 445 -9.96 -3.71 14.67
N LEU A 446 -9.64 -3.81 13.38
CA LEU A 446 -8.24 -3.78 12.92
C LEU A 446 -7.59 -2.41 13.13
N ILE A 447 -8.36 -1.31 13.06
CA ILE A 447 -7.88 0.03 13.47
C ILE A 447 -7.45 0.00 14.95
N TRP A 448 -8.27 -0.56 15.83
CA TRP A 448 -7.93 -0.69 17.25
C TRP A 448 -6.72 -1.60 17.48
N VAL A 449 -6.64 -2.75 16.80
CA VAL A 449 -5.47 -3.64 16.88
C VAL A 449 -4.19 -2.92 16.46
N ALA A 450 -4.21 -2.22 15.32
CA ALA A 450 -3.06 -1.47 14.83
C ALA A 450 -2.67 -0.32 15.77
N TYR A 451 -3.64 0.43 16.29
CA TYR A 451 -3.42 1.49 17.28
C TYR A 451 -2.76 0.95 18.55
N TYR A 452 -3.29 -0.12 19.13
CA TYR A 452 -2.72 -0.69 20.35
C TYR A 452 -1.32 -1.25 20.12
N GLN A 453 -1.09 -1.89 18.97
CA GLN A 453 0.26 -2.37 18.63
C GLN A 453 1.24 -1.21 18.45
N PHE A 454 0.81 -0.12 17.79
CA PHE A 454 1.64 1.08 17.68
C PHE A 454 2.04 1.61 19.05
N CYS A 455 1.08 1.70 19.98
CA CYS A 455 1.35 2.14 21.35
C CYS A 455 2.34 1.19 22.06
N TYR A 456 2.10 -0.11 21.95
CA TYR A 456 2.91 -1.15 22.59
C TYR A 456 4.36 -1.16 22.07
N LYS A 457 4.54 -0.91 20.78
CA LYS A 457 5.84 -0.85 20.08
C LYS A 457 6.43 0.55 20.00
N TYR A 458 5.81 1.53 20.61
CA TYR A 458 6.16 2.95 20.43
C TYR A 458 7.65 3.23 20.66
N THR A 459 8.21 2.78 21.78
CA THR A 459 9.64 2.98 22.06
C THR A 459 10.53 2.32 21.00
N GLU A 460 10.19 1.09 20.58
CA GLU A 460 10.94 0.41 19.51
C GLU A 460 10.83 1.16 18.17
N ILE A 461 9.69 1.76 17.87
CA ILE A 461 9.46 2.58 16.66
C ILE A 461 10.30 3.87 16.72
N MET A 462 10.26 4.59 17.85
CA MET A 462 10.99 5.84 18.05
C MET A 462 12.50 5.64 18.07
N GLU A 463 12.97 4.49 18.55
CA GLU A 463 14.39 4.10 18.53
C GLU A 463 14.82 3.41 17.22
N HIS A 464 13.95 3.33 16.22
CA HIS A 464 14.21 2.68 14.92
C HIS A 464 14.59 1.18 15.01
N LYS A 465 14.08 0.49 16.03
CA LYS A 465 14.30 -0.94 16.30
C LYS A 465 13.10 -1.82 15.94
N PHE A 466 11.94 -1.24 15.63
CA PHE A 466 10.78 -1.98 15.17
C PHE A 466 10.82 -2.20 13.65
N PHE A 467 10.71 -3.47 13.24
CA PHE A 467 11.01 -3.90 11.87
C PHE A 467 9.88 -4.63 11.15
N ASP A 468 8.82 -5.02 11.86
CA ASP A 468 7.63 -5.66 11.27
C ASP A 468 6.55 -4.62 10.96
N ASN A 469 5.44 -5.03 10.36
CA ASN A 469 4.24 -4.19 10.29
C ASN A 469 3.39 -4.39 11.56
N LEU A 470 2.46 -3.46 11.81
CA LEU A 470 1.68 -3.45 13.04
C LEU A 470 0.75 -4.66 13.15
N LEU A 471 0.02 -5.02 12.08
CA LEU A 471 -0.94 -6.12 12.15
C LEU A 471 -0.26 -7.46 12.31
N ASP A 472 0.73 -7.81 11.48
CA ASP A 472 1.41 -9.09 11.60
C ASP A 472 2.10 -9.22 12.95
N SER A 473 2.71 -8.14 13.47
CA SER A 473 3.31 -8.16 14.80
C SER A 473 2.28 -8.46 15.90
N ALA A 474 1.10 -7.81 15.85
CA ALA A 474 0.05 -8.02 16.84
C ALA A 474 -0.50 -9.46 16.82
N PHE A 475 -0.79 -9.98 15.62
CA PHE A 475 -1.33 -11.33 15.44
C PHE A 475 -0.28 -12.42 15.72
N GLU A 476 0.99 -12.18 15.39
CA GLU A 476 2.09 -13.11 15.70
C GLU A 476 2.30 -13.22 17.22
N GLU A 477 2.35 -12.10 17.93
CA GLU A 477 2.49 -12.11 19.39
C GLU A 477 1.31 -12.82 20.06
N TYR A 478 0.09 -12.58 19.57
CA TYR A 478 -1.10 -13.28 20.05
C TYR A 478 -1.02 -14.79 19.77
N LYS A 479 -0.59 -15.18 18.57
CA LYS A 479 -0.41 -16.58 18.16
C LYS A 479 0.58 -17.31 19.06
N ILE A 480 1.75 -16.71 19.29
CA ILE A 480 2.80 -17.26 20.17
C ILE A 480 2.25 -17.44 21.58
N ARG A 481 1.61 -16.41 22.14
CA ARG A 481 1.06 -16.43 23.50
C ARG A 481 -0.03 -17.49 23.69
N THR A 482 -0.87 -17.70 22.66
CA THR A 482 -1.97 -18.66 22.69
C THR A 482 -1.59 -20.05 22.17
N LYS A 483 -0.32 -20.26 21.78
CA LYS A 483 0.21 -21.50 21.21
C LYS A 483 -0.59 -22.01 20.01
N LYS A 484 -1.15 -21.08 19.21
CA LYS A 484 -1.85 -21.40 17.97
C LYS A 484 -0.85 -21.74 16.87
N LYS A 485 -1.24 -22.63 15.95
CA LYS A 485 -0.42 -22.97 14.77
C LYS A 485 -0.40 -21.83 13.74
N LYS A 486 -1.58 -21.22 13.50
CA LYS A 486 -1.76 -20.05 12.64
C LYS A 486 -2.71 -19.06 13.32
N SER A 487 -2.47 -17.78 13.13
CA SER A 487 -3.39 -16.71 13.47
C SER A 487 -4.53 -16.65 12.46
N SER A 488 -5.65 -16.06 12.87
CA SER A 488 -6.76 -15.74 11.97
C SER A 488 -6.34 -14.80 10.84
N TRP A 489 -5.40 -13.89 11.09
CA TRP A 489 -4.83 -13.00 10.08
C TRP A 489 -4.03 -13.75 9.01
N GLU A 490 -3.17 -14.70 9.41
CA GLU A 490 -2.45 -15.57 8.45
C GLU A 490 -3.43 -16.40 7.60
N LEU A 491 -4.48 -16.95 8.23
CA LEU A 491 -5.51 -17.72 7.54
C LEU A 491 -6.29 -16.86 6.54
N PHE A 492 -6.64 -15.63 6.93
CA PHE A 492 -7.33 -14.67 6.08
C PHE A 492 -6.49 -14.35 4.83
N GLN A 493 -5.20 -14.04 5.02
CA GLN A 493 -4.27 -13.76 3.91
C GLN A 493 -4.05 -14.97 3.00
N GLU A 494 -4.00 -16.18 3.56
CA GLU A 494 -3.92 -17.42 2.79
C GLU A 494 -5.18 -17.66 1.96
N PHE A 495 -6.36 -17.47 2.55
CA PHE A 495 -7.62 -17.59 1.84
C PHE A 495 -7.69 -16.63 0.65
N SER A 496 -7.37 -15.34 0.84
CA SER A 496 -7.34 -14.36 -0.25
C SER A 496 -6.35 -14.77 -1.35
N ARG A 497 -5.17 -15.28 -0.97
CA ARG A 497 -4.17 -15.73 -1.95
C ARG A 497 -4.65 -16.91 -2.78
N GLU A 498 -5.33 -17.86 -2.16
CA GLU A 498 -5.73 -19.10 -2.82
C GLU A 498 -7.02 -18.97 -3.62
N ASN A 499 -7.99 -18.21 -3.12
CA ASN A 499 -9.33 -18.15 -3.70
C ASN A 499 -9.58 -16.87 -4.50
N ILE A 500 -8.83 -15.79 -4.23
CA ILE A 500 -9.00 -14.51 -4.92
C ILE A 500 -7.88 -14.33 -5.93
N TYR A 501 -6.64 -14.18 -5.48
CA TYR A 501 -5.53 -13.74 -6.34
C TYR A 501 -4.99 -14.80 -7.30
N ARG A 502 -5.25 -16.09 -7.05
CA ARG A 502 -4.80 -17.20 -7.92
C ARG A 502 -5.80 -17.62 -8.98
N GLY A 503 -6.93 -16.93 -9.12
CA GLY A 503 -7.90 -17.21 -10.17
C GLY A 503 -7.30 -17.06 -11.58
N ASP A 504 -7.63 -17.98 -12.49
CA ASP A 504 -7.11 -18.02 -13.87
C ASP A 504 -7.28 -16.69 -14.61
N SER A 505 -8.38 -15.96 -14.35
CA SER A 505 -8.65 -14.67 -14.96
C SER A 505 -7.63 -13.60 -14.55
N LEU A 506 -7.34 -13.45 -13.24
CA LEU A 506 -6.38 -12.48 -12.72
C LEU A 506 -4.95 -12.74 -13.19
N LEU A 507 -4.56 -14.02 -13.26
CA LEU A 507 -3.27 -14.41 -13.80
C LEU A 507 -3.11 -14.00 -15.27
N LYS A 508 -4.16 -14.21 -16.10
CA LYS A 508 -4.15 -13.79 -17.52
C LYS A 508 -4.01 -12.28 -17.66
N ILE A 509 -4.69 -11.49 -16.84
CA ILE A 509 -4.59 -10.03 -16.86
C ILE A 509 -3.16 -9.58 -16.56
N GLY A 510 -2.51 -10.18 -15.56
CA GLY A 510 -1.11 -9.85 -15.26
C GLY A 510 -0.15 -10.22 -16.36
N ILE A 511 -0.33 -11.39 -16.97
CA ILE A 511 0.49 -11.79 -18.13
C ILE A 511 0.30 -10.81 -19.29
N ASN A 512 -0.94 -10.46 -19.63
CA ASN A 512 -1.23 -9.51 -20.70
C ASN A 512 -0.67 -8.12 -20.41
N GLY A 513 -0.82 -7.63 -19.18
CA GLY A 513 -0.26 -6.34 -18.75
C GLY A 513 1.26 -6.28 -18.93
N LYS A 514 1.96 -7.37 -18.59
CA LYS A 514 3.42 -7.48 -18.80
C LYS A 514 3.80 -7.40 -20.27
N ILE A 515 3.06 -8.11 -21.14
CA ILE A 515 3.31 -8.09 -22.58
C ILE A 515 3.12 -6.67 -23.13
N ILE A 516 2.01 -6.02 -22.78
CA ILE A 516 1.68 -4.64 -23.19
C ILE A 516 2.79 -3.68 -22.79
N LEU A 517 3.17 -3.66 -21.50
CA LEU A 517 4.20 -2.75 -20.99
C LEU A 517 5.58 -3.03 -21.61
N SER A 518 5.93 -4.30 -21.82
CA SER A 518 7.19 -4.70 -22.46
C SER A 518 7.28 -4.21 -23.90
N GLU A 519 6.19 -4.34 -24.65
CA GLU A 519 6.13 -3.93 -26.06
C GLU A 519 6.15 -2.42 -26.23
N ILE A 520 5.47 -1.68 -25.35
CA ILE A 520 5.52 -0.22 -25.32
C ILE A 520 6.93 0.26 -24.98
N LEU A 521 7.59 -0.33 -23.97
CA LEU A 521 8.98 0.02 -23.67
C LEU A 521 9.87 -0.26 -24.88
N ARG A 522 9.79 -1.46 -25.46
CA ARG A 522 10.60 -1.82 -26.63
C ARG A 522 10.42 -0.80 -27.73
N PHE A 523 9.18 -0.45 -28.06
CA PHE A 523 8.89 0.52 -29.10
C PHE A 523 9.58 1.86 -28.86
N PHE A 524 9.41 2.46 -27.67
CA PHE A 524 10.03 3.76 -27.37
C PHE A 524 11.55 3.68 -27.24
N TYR A 525 12.07 2.58 -26.70
CA TYR A 525 13.51 2.36 -26.60
C TYR A 525 14.16 2.23 -27.99
N THR A 526 13.62 1.38 -28.86
CA THR A 526 14.09 1.20 -30.25
C THR A 526 13.97 2.48 -31.04
N ALA A 527 12.83 3.17 -30.92
CA ALA A 527 12.63 4.48 -31.53
C ALA A 527 13.71 5.48 -31.13
N TRP A 528 14.11 5.50 -29.86
CA TRP A 528 15.18 6.36 -29.38
C TRP A 528 16.57 5.88 -29.81
N SER A 529 16.86 4.58 -29.76
CA SER A 529 18.19 4.02 -30.01
C SER A 529 18.58 4.00 -31.50
N GLU A 530 17.59 3.90 -32.40
CA GLU A 530 17.79 3.76 -33.85
C GLU A 530 17.55 5.05 -34.64
N CYS A 531 16.88 6.08 -34.08
CA CYS A 531 16.51 7.26 -34.87
C CYS A 531 17.58 8.37 -34.92
N LYS A 532 18.11 8.60 -36.12
CA LYS A 532 18.36 9.97 -36.64
C LYS A 532 17.52 10.17 -37.91
N PRO A 533 16.82 11.31 -38.09
CA PRO A 533 16.00 12.00 -37.10
C PRO A 533 14.78 11.13 -36.73
N ILE A 534 14.14 11.39 -35.57
CA ILE A 534 12.92 10.67 -35.16
C ILE A 534 11.89 10.80 -36.27
N LYS A 535 11.50 9.66 -36.86
CA LYS A 535 10.46 9.58 -37.90
C LYS A 535 9.21 10.34 -37.43
N LYS A 536 8.58 11.10 -38.32
CA LYS A 536 7.50 12.04 -37.98
C LYS A 536 6.34 11.32 -37.29
N GLU A 537 6.09 10.08 -37.70
CA GLU A 537 5.10 9.14 -37.16
C GLU A 537 5.38 8.81 -35.68
N ILE A 538 6.65 8.58 -35.32
CA ILE A 538 7.07 8.32 -33.94
C ILE A 538 6.95 9.60 -33.09
N GLN A 539 7.20 10.79 -33.67
CA GLN A 539 6.99 12.06 -32.95
C GLN A 539 5.51 12.22 -32.58
N GLU A 540 4.58 11.88 -33.47
CA GLU A 540 3.14 12.01 -33.22
C GLU A 540 2.63 11.10 -32.07
N ILE A 541 3.31 9.99 -31.80
CA ILE A 541 2.98 9.04 -30.72
C ILE A 541 3.74 9.36 -29.42
N LEU A 542 4.92 9.99 -29.53
CA LEU A 542 5.70 10.40 -28.37
C LEU A 542 4.91 11.44 -27.56
N PRO A 543 4.81 11.29 -26.23
CA PRO A 543 4.12 12.27 -25.41
C PRO A 543 4.74 13.66 -25.53
N ILE A 544 3.91 14.71 -25.46
CA ILE A 544 4.34 16.10 -25.64
C ILE A 544 5.51 16.48 -24.70
N GLN A 545 5.58 15.87 -23.50
CA GLN A 545 6.71 16.08 -22.58
C GLN A 545 8.09 15.64 -23.13
N PHE A 546 8.16 14.78 -24.15
CA PHE A 546 9.40 14.39 -24.83
C PHE A 546 9.84 15.41 -25.89
N PHE A 547 8.94 16.23 -26.44
CA PHE A 547 9.26 17.15 -27.53
C PHE A 547 10.24 18.27 -27.18
N PRO A 548 10.21 18.88 -25.97
CA PRO A 548 11.26 19.80 -25.56
C PRO A 548 12.65 19.15 -25.59
N MET A 549 12.76 17.85 -25.32
CA MET A 549 14.02 17.09 -25.36
C MET A 549 14.47 16.83 -26.80
N ILE A 550 13.53 16.54 -27.70
CA ILE A 550 13.77 16.35 -29.14
C ILE A 550 14.19 17.67 -29.81
N LYS A 551 13.57 18.79 -29.41
CA LYS A 551 13.84 20.12 -29.99
C LYS A 551 15.11 20.78 -29.44
N GLN A 552 15.50 20.52 -28.19
CA GLN A 552 16.50 21.36 -27.53
C GLN A 552 17.96 21.01 -27.76
N ASN A 553 18.42 19.83 -28.22
CA ASN A 553 19.88 19.73 -28.49
C ASN A 553 20.37 18.51 -29.28
N LYS A 554 21.14 18.78 -30.36
CA LYS A 554 22.10 17.83 -30.94
C LYS A 554 23.41 17.73 -30.13
N ASN A 555 23.65 18.60 -29.13
CA ASN A 555 24.95 18.73 -28.46
C ASN A 555 24.98 18.50 -26.92
N ILE A 556 23.90 18.75 -26.16
CA ILE A 556 23.88 18.52 -24.69
C ILE A 556 23.93 17.03 -24.30
N PHE A 557 23.48 16.13 -25.17
CA PHE A 557 23.42 14.69 -24.89
C PHE A 557 24.75 13.95 -25.07
N SER A 558 25.83 14.63 -25.47
CA SER A 558 27.16 14.01 -25.60
C SER A 558 27.84 13.72 -24.27
N GLN A 559 27.31 14.23 -23.15
CA GLN A 559 27.93 14.10 -21.82
C GLN A 559 27.12 13.29 -20.79
N ASN A 560 25.81 13.06 -20.99
CA ASN A 560 24.97 12.26 -20.09
C ASN A 560 23.93 11.44 -20.89
N ASN A 561 24.25 10.16 -21.16
CA ASN A 561 23.51 9.28 -22.07
C ASN A 561 22.21 8.67 -21.51
N ASP A 562 21.91 8.80 -20.22
CA ASP A 562 20.87 7.98 -19.55
C ASP A 562 19.52 8.70 -19.30
N LEU A 563 19.48 10.01 -19.52
CA LEU A 563 18.30 10.85 -19.26
C LEU A 563 17.02 10.40 -20.03
N PRO A 564 17.11 9.93 -21.30
CA PRO A 564 15.92 9.54 -22.06
C PRO A 564 15.17 8.34 -21.51
N LEU A 565 15.87 7.33 -20.97
CA LEU A 565 15.23 6.11 -20.49
C LEU A 565 14.39 6.37 -19.22
N THR A 566 14.86 7.21 -18.31
CA THR A 566 14.09 7.62 -17.12
C THR A 566 12.78 8.32 -17.51
N TYR A 567 12.81 9.20 -18.51
CA TYR A 567 11.59 9.84 -19.00
C TYR A 567 10.62 8.85 -19.64
N ILE A 568 11.12 7.84 -20.37
CA ILE A 568 10.31 6.75 -20.93
C ILE A 568 9.65 5.96 -19.79
N LEU A 569 10.41 5.54 -18.78
CA LEU A 569 9.87 4.82 -17.62
C LEU A 569 8.82 5.62 -16.86
N ASP A 570 9.10 6.90 -16.62
CA ASP A 570 8.17 7.78 -15.93
C ASP A 570 6.90 7.98 -16.75
N PHE A 571 6.98 8.04 -18.09
CA PHE A 571 5.79 8.09 -18.93
C PHE A 571 4.99 6.79 -18.83
N ILE A 572 5.65 5.64 -19.01
CA ILE A 572 5.01 4.34 -19.02
C ILE A 572 4.30 4.06 -17.70
N SER A 573 4.99 4.28 -16.57
CA SER A 573 4.44 4.08 -15.23
C SER A 573 3.26 5.01 -14.91
N GLN A 574 3.19 6.15 -15.59
CA GLN A 574 2.13 7.14 -15.39
C GLN A 574 0.93 6.97 -16.31
N MET A 575 0.95 6.02 -17.25
CA MET A 575 -0.24 5.65 -18.03
C MET A 575 -1.31 5.05 -17.13
N ASP A 576 -2.57 5.11 -17.56
CA ASP A 576 -3.63 4.26 -17.02
C ASP A 576 -3.74 2.96 -17.85
N ASP A 577 -4.54 2.00 -17.38
CA ASP A 577 -4.61 0.66 -17.98
C ASP A 577 -5.19 0.71 -19.40
N PHE A 578 -6.20 1.57 -19.60
CA PHE A 578 -6.89 1.74 -20.87
C PHE A 578 -5.97 2.36 -21.92
N TYR A 579 -5.30 3.47 -21.58
CA TYR A 579 -4.37 4.14 -22.47
C TYR A 579 -3.16 3.28 -22.81
N ALA A 580 -2.62 2.51 -21.85
CA ALA A 580 -1.56 1.55 -22.13
C ALA A 580 -2.01 0.49 -23.15
N PHE A 581 -3.22 -0.05 -22.99
CA PHE A 581 -3.78 -1.00 -23.94
C PHE A 581 -4.00 -0.40 -25.33
N GLU A 582 -4.62 0.78 -25.44
CA GLU A 582 -4.82 1.48 -26.72
C GLU A 582 -3.50 1.80 -27.43
N LEU A 583 -2.50 2.26 -26.68
CA LEU A 583 -1.19 2.58 -27.21
C LEU A 583 -0.50 1.33 -27.76
N TYR A 584 -0.60 0.22 -27.05
CA TYR A 584 -0.12 -1.07 -27.54
C TYR A 584 -0.82 -1.51 -28.83
N GLN A 585 -2.15 -1.39 -28.91
CA GLN A 585 -2.88 -1.72 -30.13
C GLN A 585 -2.46 -0.86 -31.32
N LYS A 586 -2.21 0.44 -31.12
CA LYS A 586 -1.68 1.33 -32.16
C LYS A 586 -0.29 0.88 -32.62
N ILE A 587 0.61 0.60 -31.68
CA ILE A 587 1.98 0.14 -31.98
C ILE A 587 1.97 -1.19 -32.76
N VAL A 588 1.13 -2.16 -32.37
CA VAL A 588 1.03 -3.45 -33.06
C VAL A 588 0.33 -3.31 -34.42
N GLY A 589 -0.73 -2.50 -34.50
CA GLY A 589 -1.41 -2.18 -35.76
C GLY A 589 -0.46 -1.56 -36.79
N GLU A 590 0.43 -0.66 -36.36
CA GLU A 590 1.48 -0.10 -37.22
C GLU A 590 2.54 -1.13 -37.65
N LYS A 591 2.91 -2.08 -36.78
CA LYS A 591 3.79 -3.20 -37.17
C LYS A 591 3.14 -4.08 -38.25
N LEU A 592 1.83 -4.30 -38.15
CA LEU A 592 1.06 -5.10 -39.11
C LEU A 592 0.86 -4.38 -40.45
N GLN A 593 0.65 -3.06 -40.45
CA GLN A 593 0.57 -2.27 -41.69
C GLN A 593 1.89 -2.24 -42.48
N ASN A 594 3.02 -2.41 -41.80
CA ASN A 594 4.36 -2.45 -42.40
C ASN A 594 4.89 -3.89 -42.60
N SER A 595 4.05 -4.92 -42.43
CA SER A 595 4.40 -6.34 -42.60
C SER A 595 3.62 -6.95 -43.78
N PRO A 596 4.20 -7.86 -44.59
CA PRO A 596 3.49 -8.51 -45.70
C PRO A 596 2.32 -9.41 -45.27
N THR A 597 2.15 -9.66 -43.98
CA THR A 597 1.28 -10.73 -43.46
C THR A 597 -0.08 -10.22 -43.01
N LYS A 598 -0.93 -9.83 -43.97
CA LYS A 598 -2.30 -9.31 -43.75
C LYS A 598 -3.35 -10.41 -43.51
N ILE A 599 -2.99 -11.67 -43.25
CA ILE A 599 -3.92 -12.83 -43.40
C ILE A 599 -4.25 -13.58 -42.10
N LEU A 600 -3.72 -13.21 -40.92
CA LEU A 600 -3.86 -14.05 -39.71
C LEU A 600 -4.71 -13.47 -38.57
N PHE A 601 -5.47 -12.39 -38.77
CA PHE A 601 -6.30 -11.78 -37.72
C PHE A 601 -7.70 -11.32 -38.17
N ASP A 602 -8.27 -12.00 -39.17
CA ASP A 602 -9.73 -12.23 -39.27
C ASP A 602 -10.01 -13.64 -38.72
#